data_AF-A0A497KV25-F1
#
_entry.id   AF-A0A497KV25-F1
#
_cell.length_a   1.000
_cell.length_b   1.000
_cell.length_c   1.000
_cell.angle_alpha   90.00
_cell.angle_beta   90.00
_cell.angle_gamma   90.00
#
_symmetry.space_group_name_H-M   'P 1'
#
loop_
_entity.id
_entity.type
_entity.pdbx_description
1 polymer ?
#
loop_
_entity_poly.entity_id
_entity_poly.type
_entity_poly.pdbx_seq_one_letter_code
_entity_poly.pdbx_strand_id
1 'polypeptide(L)'
;MIYQEYFRRQIERLNIQGTMPLNEYLKRTGGAGLYYAELIPMGRACYELGKLFRKYPAERFFNESCREELTRPWHVHIDNYCNYITGYCGGISLGDARDLEAICSGIDLDDHPILAMLVSNRGIKHLYDFAVKEFGYRESEDGYVSKCHLCVDIRRHIIRQTDEFKELSPKEFYLNLSGETLSL
;
A
#
# COMPACT_ATOMS: atom_id res chain seq x y z
N MET A 1 11.40 12.92 26.28
CA MET A 1 10.19 12.24 25.79
C MET A 1 10.63 10.97 25.10
N ILE A 2 10.12 9.80 25.51
CA ILE A 2 10.42 8.54 24.82
C ILE A 2 9.32 8.32 23.79
N TYR A 3 9.67 8.34 22.51
CA TYR A 3 8.75 7.97 21.43
C TYR A 3 8.24 6.54 21.68
N GLN A 4 6.92 6.35 21.64
CA GLN A 4 6.26 5.05 21.87
C GLN A 4 6.48 4.45 23.28
N GLU A 5 6.49 5.27 24.34
CA GLU A 5 6.66 4.82 25.74
C GLU A 5 5.70 3.68 26.16
N TYR A 6 4.47 3.70 25.64
CA TYR A 6 3.49 2.63 25.88
C TYR A 6 4.01 1.24 25.51
N PHE A 7 4.66 1.09 24.35
CA PHE A 7 5.22 -0.18 23.91
C PHE A 7 6.47 -0.56 24.69
N ARG A 8 7.31 0.42 25.06
CA ARG A 8 8.47 0.17 25.95
C ARG A 8 8.02 -0.48 27.27
N ARG A 9 7.00 0.08 27.93
CA ARG A 9 6.48 -0.47 29.19
C ARG A 9 5.90 -1.87 29.02
N GLN A 10 5.30 -2.18 27.87
CA GLN A 10 4.81 -3.52 27.58
C GLN A 10 5.96 -4.51 27.38
N ILE A 11 7.00 -4.15 26.63
CA ILE A 11 8.21 -4.96 26.44
C ILE A 11 8.85 -5.30 27.80
N GLU A 12 9.01 -4.30 28.66
CA GLU A 12 9.57 -4.46 30.02
C GLU A 12 8.70 -5.39 30.88
N ARG A 13 7.38 -5.14 30.93
CA ARG A 13 6.43 -5.95 31.71
C ARG A 13 6.36 -7.40 31.24
N LEU A 14 6.50 -7.64 29.94
CA LEU A 14 6.47 -8.98 29.35
C LEU A 14 7.82 -9.70 29.42
N ASN A 15 8.86 -9.02 29.90
CA ASN A 15 10.26 -9.47 29.95
C ASN A 15 10.74 -10.01 28.60
N ILE A 16 10.45 -9.29 27.51
CA ILE A 16 10.84 -9.71 26.17
C ILE A 16 12.34 -9.51 25.99
N GLN A 17 13.03 -10.57 25.58
CA GLN A 17 14.46 -10.55 25.23
C GLN A 17 14.59 -10.87 23.74
N GLY A 18 15.37 -10.07 23.01
CA GLY A 18 15.50 -10.22 21.55
C GLY A 18 14.21 -9.85 20.79
N THR A 19 13.87 -10.63 19.77
CA THR A 19 12.70 -10.40 18.91
C THR A 19 11.52 -11.28 19.31
N MET A 20 10.31 -10.72 19.30
CA MET A 20 9.07 -11.47 19.50
C MET A 20 8.20 -11.42 18.23
N PRO A 21 7.68 -12.56 17.75
CA PRO A 21 6.68 -12.56 16.69
C PRO A 21 5.41 -11.80 17.08
N LEU A 22 4.86 -10.98 16.19
CA LEU A 22 3.66 -10.19 16.48
C LEU A 22 2.47 -11.04 16.94
N ASN A 23 2.26 -12.21 16.33
CA ASN A 23 1.17 -13.10 16.74
C ASN A 23 1.36 -13.62 18.19
N GLU A 24 2.59 -13.81 18.65
CA GLU A 24 2.86 -14.18 20.04
C GLU A 24 2.60 -13.00 20.98
N TYR A 25 3.05 -11.80 20.60
CA TYR A 25 2.74 -10.57 21.32
C TYR A 25 1.23 -10.40 21.53
N LEU A 26 0.45 -10.53 20.45
CA LEU A 26 -1.01 -10.41 20.49
C LEU A 26 -1.68 -11.50 21.33
N LYS A 27 -1.13 -12.72 21.41
CA LYS A 27 -1.63 -13.75 22.34
C LYS A 27 -1.46 -13.34 23.80
N ARG A 28 -0.38 -12.60 24.12
CA ARG A 28 -0.07 -12.18 25.49
C ARG A 28 -0.78 -10.89 25.91
N THR A 29 -1.01 -9.97 24.98
CA THR A 29 -1.59 -8.65 25.26
C THR A 29 -3.05 -8.50 24.84
N GLY A 30 -3.55 -9.42 24.02
CA GLY A 30 -4.76 -9.21 23.23
C GLY A 30 -4.62 -8.04 22.25
N GLY A 31 -5.72 -7.71 21.57
CA GLY A 31 -5.77 -6.56 20.65
C GLY A 31 -5.54 -5.21 21.34
N ALA A 32 -5.87 -5.09 22.63
CA ALA A 32 -5.61 -3.88 23.41
C ALA A 32 -4.12 -3.55 23.52
N GLY A 33 -3.22 -4.52 23.37
CA GLY A 33 -1.78 -4.27 23.32
C GLY A 33 -1.33 -3.41 22.14
N LEU A 34 -2.18 -3.23 21.12
CA LEU A 34 -1.97 -2.35 19.97
C LEU A 34 -2.66 -0.99 20.13
N TYR A 35 -3.15 -0.62 21.31
CA TYR A 35 -3.98 0.58 21.48
C TYR A 35 -3.33 1.87 20.95
N TYR A 36 -2.02 2.04 21.11
CA TYR A 36 -1.26 3.17 20.58
C TYR A 36 -0.54 2.87 19.26
N ALA A 37 -0.86 1.75 18.60
CA ALA A 37 -0.23 1.40 17.32
C ALA A 37 -0.82 2.28 16.21
N GLU A 38 0.03 3.00 15.51
CA GLU A 38 -0.34 3.77 14.32
C GLU A 38 -0.34 2.84 13.11
N LEU A 39 -1.42 2.07 12.95
CA LEU A 39 -1.59 1.17 11.83
C LEU A 39 -2.22 1.90 10.65
N ILE A 40 -1.41 2.13 9.61
CA ILE A 40 -1.88 2.69 8.35
C ILE A 40 -2.41 1.54 7.48
N PRO A 41 -3.71 1.51 7.10
CA PRO A 41 -4.30 0.41 6.35
C PRO A 41 -3.91 0.49 4.87
N MET A 42 -2.62 0.29 4.58
CA MET A 42 -2.02 0.36 3.24
C MET A 42 -0.94 -0.73 3.08
N GLY A 43 -0.64 -1.10 1.83
CA GLY A 43 0.44 -2.05 1.51
C GLY A 43 0.33 -3.39 2.24
N ARG A 44 1.46 -3.92 2.71
CA ARG A 44 1.56 -5.23 3.39
C ARG A 44 0.67 -5.32 4.64
N ALA A 45 0.45 -4.21 5.35
CA ALA A 45 -0.39 -4.21 6.56
C ALA A 45 -1.83 -4.67 6.26
N CYS A 46 -2.35 -4.39 5.06
CA CYS A 46 -3.67 -4.85 4.66
C CYS A 46 -3.80 -6.38 4.56
N TYR A 47 -2.71 -7.06 4.18
CA TYR A 47 -2.66 -8.51 4.01
C TYR A 47 -2.34 -9.21 5.33
N GLU A 48 -1.35 -8.73 6.08
CA GLU A 48 -0.88 -9.38 7.31
C GLU A 48 -1.73 -9.02 8.54
N LEU A 49 -2.25 -7.78 8.58
CA LEU A 49 -2.98 -7.22 9.72
C LEU A 49 -4.44 -6.90 9.38
N GLY A 50 -4.92 -7.28 8.20
CA GLY A 50 -6.29 -6.98 7.75
C GLY A 50 -7.38 -7.48 8.69
N LYS A 51 -7.11 -8.56 9.46
CA LYS A 51 -8.01 -9.10 10.50
C LYS A 51 -8.31 -8.13 11.65
N LEU A 52 -7.50 -7.09 11.83
CA LEU A 52 -7.70 -6.06 12.85
C LEU A 52 -8.69 -4.97 12.40
N PHE A 53 -9.08 -4.96 11.14
CA PHE A 53 -9.92 -3.95 10.54
C PHE A 53 -11.23 -4.54 10.03
N ARG A 54 -12.26 -3.69 9.98
CA ARG A 54 -13.47 -4.03 9.23
C ARG A 54 -13.17 -3.99 7.74
N LYS A 55 -13.65 -5.01 7.02
CA LYS A 55 -13.56 -5.10 5.57
C LYS A 55 -14.86 -4.64 4.91
N TYR A 56 -14.77 -4.19 3.66
CA TYR A 56 -15.85 -3.64 2.87
C TYR A 56 -15.74 -4.06 1.38
N PRO A 57 -16.84 -4.13 0.64
CA PRO A 57 -16.81 -4.42 -0.80
C PRO A 57 -16.11 -3.30 -1.59
N ALA A 58 -15.65 -3.59 -2.81
CA ALA A 58 -14.89 -2.65 -3.62
C ALA A 58 -15.66 -1.34 -3.88
N GLU A 59 -16.98 -1.47 -4.10
CA GLU A 59 -17.88 -0.36 -4.41
C GLU A 59 -17.85 0.78 -3.37
N ARG A 60 -17.51 0.49 -2.11
CA ARG A 60 -17.40 1.49 -1.06
C ARG A 60 -16.36 2.57 -1.40
N PHE A 61 -15.31 2.20 -2.14
CA PHE A 61 -14.15 3.06 -2.41
C PHE A 61 -14.20 3.72 -3.81
N PHE A 62 -15.25 3.49 -4.59
CA PHE A 62 -15.32 3.93 -6.00
C PHE A 62 -15.38 5.44 -6.20
N ASN A 63 -15.80 6.20 -5.18
CA ASN A 63 -15.85 7.67 -5.24
C ASN A 63 -14.56 8.32 -4.75
N GLU A 64 -13.49 7.55 -4.50
CA GLU A 64 -12.24 8.07 -3.97
C GLU A 64 -11.18 8.23 -5.07
N SER A 65 -10.54 9.41 -5.10
CA SER A 65 -9.39 9.73 -5.95
C SER A 65 -8.09 9.67 -5.14
N CYS A 66 -6.96 9.51 -5.82
CA CYS A 66 -5.63 9.60 -5.22
C CYS A 66 -4.92 10.92 -5.56
N ARG A 67 -5.62 11.90 -6.16
CA ARG A 67 -5.01 13.17 -6.58
C ARG A 67 -4.30 13.87 -5.43
N GLU A 68 -4.95 14.02 -4.27
CA GLU A 68 -4.36 14.70 -3.12
C GLU A 68 -3.18 13.93 -2.51
N GLU A 69 -3.26 12.60 -2.47
CA GLU A 69 -2.18 11.77 -1.95
C GLU A 69 -0.95 11.78 -2.87
N LEU A 70 -1.16 11.76 -4.19
CA LEU A 70 -0.09 11.72 -5.19
C LEU A 70 0.54 13.10 -5.45
N THR A 71 -0.14 14.21 -5.13
CA THR A 71 0.42 15.57 -5.28
C THR A 71 0.84 16.20 -3.96
N ARG A 72 0.88 15.42 -2.87
CA ARG A 72 1.18 15.92 -1.53
C ARG A 72 2.62 16.47 -1.44
N PRO A 73 2.83 17.76 -1.10
CA PRO A 73 4.15 18.39 -1.25
C PRO A 73 5.13 18.18 -0.07
N TRP A 74 4.75 17.44 0.97
CA TRP A 74 5.55 17.37 2.21
C TRP A 74 5.89 15.95 2.70
N HIS A 75 5.53 14.89 1.97
CA HIS A 75 5.89 13.52 2.36
C HIS A 75 6.16 12.66 1.13
N VAL A 76 7.42 12.27 1.00
CA VAL A 76 7.91 11.41 -0.08
C VAL A 76 8.86 10.36 0.47
N HIS A 77 8.96 9.25 -0.22
CA HIS A 77 9.92 8.18 0.01
C HIS A 77 10.71 7.93 -1.27
N ILE A 78 11.95 7.48 -1.10
CA ILE A 78 12.77 6.94 -2.17
C ILE A 78 13.13 5.53 -1.74
N ASP A 79 12.80 4.54 -2.57
CA ASP A 79 13.16 3.15 -2.29
C ASP A 79 14.59 2.82 -2.73
N ASN A 80 15.02 1.58 -2.49
CA ASN A 80 16.37 1.12 -2.85
C ASN A 80 16.60 0.99 -4.36
N TYR A 81 15.56 1.16 -5.18
CA TYR A 81 15.62 1.15 -6.65
C TYR A 81 15.58 2.58 -7.22
N CYS A 82 15.62 3.59 -6.36
CA CYS A 82 15.49 5.01 -6.70
C CYS A 82 14.12 5.39 -7.27
N ASN A 83 13.05 4.63 -7.00
CA ASN A 83 11.70 5.09 -7.34
C ASN A 83 11.32 6.25 -6.42
N TYR A 84 10.83 7.34 -6.99
CA TYR A 84 10.22 8.44 -6.24
C TYR A 84 8.77 8.10 -5.91
N ILE A 85 8.44 8.01 -4.62
CA ILE A 85 7.13 7.57 -4.13
C ILE A 85 6.52 8.68 -3.28
N THR A 86 5.31 9.12 -3.61
CA THR A 86 4.59 10.13 -2.81
C THR A 86 3.73 9.49 -1.73
N GLY A 87 3.71 10.13 -0.56
CA GLY A 87 2.97 9.65 0.60
C GLY A 87 3.39 8.22 0.96
N TYR A 88 2.42 7.33 1.11
CA TYR A 88 2.65 5.92 1.47
C TYR A 88 2.34 4.97 0.31
N CYS A 89 2.35 5.45 -0.95
CA CYS A 89 1.86 4.71 -2.11
C CYS A 89 2.90 3.70 -2.65
N GLY A 90 3.30 2.73 -1.82
CA GLY A 90 4.26 1.70 -2.21
C GLY A 90 3.86 0.97 -3.50
N GLY A 91 4.87 0.66 -4.32
CA GLY A 91 4.70 0.02 -5.63
C GLY A 91 4.24 0.96 -6.75
N ILE A 92 4.06 2.25 -6.48
CA ILE A 92 3.86 3.27 -7.51
C ILE A 92 5.09 4.17 -7.54
N SER A 93 5.72 4.27 -8.70
CA SER A 93 6.81 5.21 -8.97
C SER A 93 6.30 6.39 -9.78
N LEU A 94 6.67 7.59 -9.34
CA LEU A 94 6.44 8.85 -10.07
C LEU A 94 7.64 9.26 -10.94
N GLY A 95 8.71 8.45 -10.94
CA GLY A 95 9.94 8.73 -11.67
C GLY A 95 11.18 8.24 -10.94
N ASP A 96 12.34 8.45 -11.56
CA ASP A 96 13.64 8.12 -10.98
C ASP A 96 14.14 9.28 -10.12
N ALA A 97 14.33 9.03 -8.82
CA ALA A 97 14.79 10.03 -7.87
C ALA A 97 16.23 10.54 -8.13
N ARG A 98 16.97 9.92 -9.07
CA ARG A 98 18.25 10.44 -9.57
C ARG A 98 18.06 11.59 -10.56
N ASP A 99 16.86 11.77 -11.11
CA ASP A 99 16.46 12.87 -11.98
C ASP A 99 15.27 13.63 -11.39
N LEU A 100 15.53 14.34 -10.29
CA LEU A 100 14.51 15.13 -9.60
C LEU A 100 13.99 16.29 -10.46
N GLU A 101 14.80 16.82 -11.38
CA GLU A 101 14.38 17.91 -12.27
C GLU A 101 13.27 17.46 -13.22
N ALA A 102 13.39 16.24 -13.79
CA ALA A 102 12.32 15.65 -14.58
C ALA A 102 11.02 15.49 -13.76
N ILE A 103 11.12 14.98 -12.53
CA ILE A 103 9.95 14.81 -11.65
C ILE A 103 9.31 16.16 -11.31
N CYS A 104 10.11 17.18 -10.98
CA CYS A 104 9.63 18.52 -10.66
C CYS A 104 9.04 19.26 -11.87
N SER A 105 9.42 18.87 -13.10
CA SER A 105 8.86 19.42 -14.33
C SER A 105 7.42 18.94 -14.60
N GLY A 106 6.95 17.95 -13.85
CA GLY A 106 5.63 17.36 -13.97
C GLY A 106 5.69 15.94 -14.55
N ILE A 107 4.60 15.21 -14.36
CA ILE A 107 4.44 13.84 -14.84
C ILE A 107 3.46 13.88 -16.00
N ASP A 108 3.89 13.39 -17.15
CA ASP A 108 2.99 13.16 -18.28
C ASP A 108 2.05 11.99 -17.94
N LEU A 109 0.76 12.18 -18.11
CA LEU A 109 -0.24 11.15 -17.79
C LEU A 109 -0.55 10.27 -19.01
N ASP A 110 -0.17 10.70 -20.21
CA ASP A 110 -0.39 9.94 -21.44
C ASP A 110 0.47 8.66 -21.47
N ASP A 111 1.65 8.69 -20.83
CA ASP A 111 2.56 7.56 -20.66
C ASP A 111 2.53 6.93 -19.25
N HIS A 112 1.60 7.35 -18.39
CA HIS A 112 1.35 6.77 -17.05
C HIS A 112 -0.15 6.50 -16.83
N PRO A 113 -0.74 5.55 -17.57
CA PRO A 113 -2.19 5.33 -17.59
C PRO A 113 -2.78 4.92 -16.22
N ILE A 114 -2.03 4.19 -15.38
CA ILE A 114 -2.50 3.86 -14.02
C ILE A 114 -2.57 5.12 -13.17
N LEU A 115 -1.56 5.99 -13.22
CA LEU A 115 -1.59 7.28 -12.53
C LEU A 115 -2.76 8.14 -13.03
N ALA A 116 -2.95 8.19 -14.35
CA ALA A 116 -4.03 8.94 -14.99
C ALA A 116 -5.41 8.50 -14.46
N MET A 117 -5.64 7.19 -14.32
CA MET A 117 -6.86 6.66 -13.73
C MET A 117 -7.01 7.04 -12.26
N LEU A 118 -5.94 6.88 -11.46
CA LEU A 118 -5.94 7.14 -10.02
C LEU A 118 -6.22 8.61 -9.67
N VAL A 119 -5.70 9.55 -10.46
CA VAL A 119 -5.93 10.99 -10.25
C VAL A 119 -7.21 11.50 -10.93
N SER A 120 -7.87 10.69 -11.75
CA SER A 120 -9.13 11.08 -12.40
C SER A 120 -10.24 11.29 -11.37
N ASN A 121 -11.32 11.98 -11.78
CA ASN A 121 -12.50 12.19 -10.93
C ASN A 121 -13.21 10.88 -10.55
N ARG A 122 -13.04 9.81 -11.36
CA ARG A 122 -13.55 8.47 -11.04
C ARG A 122 -12.53 7.62 -10.25
N GLY A 123 -11.31 8.12 -10.07
CA GLY A 123 -10.26 7.54 -9.23
C GLY A 123 -10.17 6.02 -9.27
N ILE A 124 -10.36 5.41 -8.10
CA ILE A 124 -10.31 3.97 -7.89
C ILE A 124 -11.31 3.21 -8.76
N LYS A 125 -12.50 3.74 -9.01
CA LYS A 125 -13.48 3.08 -9.89
C LYS A 125 -12.93 2.90 -11.30
N HIS A 126 -12.23 3.91 -11.81
CA HIS A 126 -11.68 3.83 -13.17
C HIS A 126 -10.64 2.71 -13.27
N LEU A 127 -9.74 2.64 -12.28
CA LEU A 127 -8.74 1.56 -12.19
C LEU A 127 -9.41 0.18 -12.04
N TYR A 128 -10.47 0.09 -11.23
CA TYR A 128 -11.25 -1.15 -11.05
C TYR A 128 -11.89 -1.60 -12.36
N ASP A 129 -12.65 -0.73 -13.03
CA ASP A 129 -13.33 -1.05 -14.29
C ASP A 129 -12.33 -1.50 -15.36
N PHE A 130 -11.18 -0.81 -15.45
CA PHE A 130 -10.08 -1.16 -16.35
C PHE A 130 -9.51 -2.55 -16.05
N ALA A 131 -9.21 -2.83 -14.79
CA ALA A 131 -8.65 -4.13 -14.39
C ALA A 131 -9.64 -5.28 -14.61
N VAL A 132 -10.94 -5.06 -14.37
CA VAL A 132 -11.98 -6.06 -14.67
C VAL A 132 -12.05 -6.35 -16.16
N LYS A 133 -12.08 -5.29 -16.98
CA LYS A 133 -12.28 -5.41 -18.43
C LYS A 133 -11.06 -5.97 -19.16
N GLU A 134 -9.87 -5.44 -18.87
CA GLU A 134 -8.65 -5.72 -19.64
C GLU A 134 -7.81 -6.84 -19.01
N PHE A 135 -7.90 -7.03 -17.69
CA PHE A 135 -7.07 -7.99 -16.95
C PHE A 135 -7.89 -9.07 -16.23
N GLY A 136 -9.22 -9.09 -16.38
CA GLY A 136 -10.08 -10.08 -15.74
C GLY A 136 -10.03 -10.06 -14.20
N TYR A 137 -9.77 -8.89 -13.61
CA TYR A 137 -9.76 -8.74 -12.15
C TYR A 137 -11.09 -9.18 -11.54
N ARG A 138 -11.01 -9.90 -10.42
CA ARG A 138 -12.18 -10.30 -9.62
C ARG A 138 -11.96 -9.80 -8.21
N GLU A 139 -12.97 -9.13 -7.66
CA GLU A 139 -12.88 -8.66 -6.30
C GLU A 139 -12.79 -9.83 -5.30
N SER A 140 -12.04 -9.61 -4.22
CA SER A 140 -11.94 -10.56 -3.11
C SER A 140 -13.26 -10.65 -2.35
N GLU A 141 -13.73 -11.87 -2.10
CA GLU A 141 -14.92 -12.14 -1.27
C GLU A 141 -14.76 -11.65 0.18
N ASP A 142 -13.52 -11.61 0.66
CA ASP A 142 -13.17 -11.07 1.97
C ASP A 142 -13.35 -9.54 2.07
N GLY A 143 -13.32 -8.84 0.93
CA GLY A 143 -13.34 -7.39 0.85
C GLY A 143 -12.04 -6.71 1.30
N TYR A 144 -12.09 -5.38 1.38
CA TYR A 144 -10.93 -4.50 1.57
C TYR A 144 -11.07 -3.61 2.80
N VAL A 145 -9.93 -3.25 3.38
CA VAL A 145 -9.88 -2.44 4.61
C VAL A 145 -9.83 -0.93 4.31
N SER A 146 -9.45 -0.56 3.09
CA SER A 146 -9.28 0.83 2.64
C SER A 146 -9.24 0.90 1.11
N LYS A 147 -9.36 2.10 0.54
CA LYS A 147 -9.12 2.34 -0.90
C LYS A 147 -7.74 1.88 -1.34
N CYS A 148 -6.73 2.02 -0.48
CA CYS A 148 -5.36 1.66 -0.78
C CYS A 148 -5.16 0.15 -0.79
N HIS A 149 -5.89 -0.60 0.03
CA HIS A 149 -5.93 -2.05 -0.06
C HIS A 149 -6.46 -2.49 -1.43
N LEU A 150 -7.63 -2.00 -1.83
CA LEU A 150 -8.21 -2.28 -3.16
C LEU A 150 -7.25 -1.88 -4.30
N CYS A 151 -6.67 -0.68 -4.22
CA CYS A 151 -5.72 -0.18 -5.22
C CYS A 151 -4.48 -1.08 -5.34
N VAL A 152 -3.87 -1.49 -4.23
CA VAL A 152 -2.71 -2.40 -4.23
C VAL A 152 -3.10 -3.75 -4.81
N ASP A 153 -4.27 -4.27 -4.46
CA ASP A 153 -4.74 -5.57 -4.91
C ASP A 153 -4.96 -5.61 -6.43
N ILE A 154 -5.61 -4.58 -6.97
CA ILE A 154 -5.76 -4.40 -8.42
C ILE A 154 -4.39 -4.30 -9.11
N ARG A 155 -3.49 -3.46 -8.61
CA ARG A 155 -2.15 -3.28 -9.20
C ARG A 155 -1.33 -4.57 -9.16
N ARG A 156 -1.42 -5.34 -8.06
CA ARG A 156 -0.79 -6.66 -7.91
C ARG A 156 -1.31 -7.64 -8.96
N HIS A 157 -2.61 -7.60 -9.26
CA HIS A 157 -3.21 -8.45 -10.29
C HIS A 157 -2.74 -8.09 -11.71
N ILE A 158 -2.64 -6.80 -12.01
CA ILE A 158 -2.16 -6.30 -13.31
C ILE A 158 -0.68 -6.66 -13.52
N ILE A 159 0.20 -6.34 -12.56
CA ILE A 159 1.65 -6.52 -12.72
C ILE A 159 2.09 -8.00 -12.83
N ARG A 160 1.22 -8.93 -12.41
CA ARG A 160 1.44 -10.37 -12.59
C ARG A 160 1.24 -10.83 -14.03
N GLN A 161 0.59 -10.02 -14.85
CA GLN A 161 0.20 -10.37 -16.22
C GLN A 161 0.96 -9.56 -17.27
N THR A 162 1.43 -8.36 -16.92
CA THR A 162 2.11 -7.46 -17.84
C THR A 162 3.13 -6.59 -17.10
N ASP A 163 4.11 -6.07 -17.84
CA ASP A 163 5.05 -5.04 -17.39
C ASP A 163 5.02 -3.76 -18.22
N GLU A 164 3.95 -3.56 -18.99
CA GLU A 164 3.70 -2.37 -19.80
C GLU A 164 3.60 -1.07 -18.98
N PHE A 165 3.21 -1.16 -17.70
CA PHE A 165 3.00 0.01 -16.83
C PHE A 165 4.26 0.30 -16.00
N LYS A 166 5.10 1.21 -16.49
CA LYS A 166 6.37 1.60 -15.83
C LYS A 166 6.17 2.21 -14.44
N GLU A 167 5.01 2.82 -14.18
CA GLU A 167 4.66 3.38 -12.88
C GLU A 167 4.43 2.29 -11.82
N LEU A 168 4.19 1.04 -12.21
CA LEU A 168 4.05 -0.08 -11.27
C LEU A 168 5.44 -0.64 -10.92
N SER A 169 6.17 0.12 -10.11
CA SER A 169 7.56 -0.18 -9.73
C SER A 169 7.77 0.05 -8.23
N PRO A 170 8.61 -0.76 -7.56
CA PRO A 170 9.32 -1.94 -8.08
C PRO A 170 8.41 -3.18 -8.09
N LYS A 171 8.68 -4.14 -8.99
CA LYS A 171 7.94 -5.42 -9.05
C LYS A 171 8.00 -6.16 -7.70
N GLU A 172 9.14 -6.06 -7.02
CA GLU A 172 9.43 -6.68 -5.73
C GLU A 172 8.49 -6.23 -4.61
N PHE A 173 7.95 -5.00 -4.68
CA PHE A 173 6.93 -4.55 -3.74
C PHE A 173 5.74 -5.52 -3.75
N TYR A 174 5.25 -5.86 -4.95
CA TYR A 174 4.06 -6.70 -5.16
C TYR A 174 4.31 -8.18 -4.87
N LEU A 175 5.53 -8.65 -5.10
CA LEU A 175 5.94 -10.02 -4.79
C LEU A 175 6.00 -10.28 -3.28
N ASN A 176 6.23 -9.22 -2.48
CA ASN A 176 6.43 -9.32 -1.03
C ASN A 176 5.27 -8.72 -0.21
N LEU A 177 4.04 -8.70 -0.75
CA LEU A 177 2.85 -8.17 -0.04
C LEU A 177 2.24 -9.13 0.98
N SER A 178 2.46 -10.43 0.84
CA SER A 178 1.98 -11.48 1.74
C SER A 178 3.17 -12.40 2.05
N GLY A 179 3.32 -12.84 3.30
CA GLY A 179 4.42 -13.71 3.75
C GLY A 179 4.49 -15.10 3.10
N GLU A 180 3.65 -15.39 2.11
CA GLU A 180 3.83 -16.52 1.21
C GLU A 180 4.92 -16.19 0.19
N THR A 181 6.12 -16.73 0.44
CA THR A 181 7.17 -16.81 -0.57
C THR A 181 6.58 -17.49 -1.80
N LEU A 182 6.43 -16.76 -2.90
CA LEU A 182 6.21 -17.38 -4.21
C LEU A 182 7.42 -18.28 -4.45
N SER A 183 7.20 -19.59 -4.45
CA SER A 183 8.16 -20.54 -4.97
C SER A 183 8.37 -20.19 -6.44
N LEU A 184 9.56 -19.68 -6.76
CA LEU A 184 10.06 -19.64 -8.13
C LEU A 184 10.16 -21.06 -8.69
#